data_AF-A0A935TJ81-F1
#
_entry.id   AF-A0A935TJ81-F1
#
_cell.length_a   1.000
_cell.length_b   1.000
_cell.length_c   1.000
_cell.angle_alpha   90.00
_cell.angle_beta   90.00
_cell.angle_gamma   90.00
#
_symmetry.space_group_name_H-M   'P 1'
#
loop_
_entity.id
_entity.type
_entity.pdbx_description
1 polymer ?
#
loop_
_entity_poly.entity_id
_entity_poly.type
_entity_poly.pdbx_seq_one_letter_code
_entity_poly.pdbx_strand_id
1 'polypeptide(L)'
;MKPYNNSFDKLDTAIINWMANNGIFLLRVSVGIVFFWFGILKFFPGVSPAQQLAAKTINNLTFGFIPPEISINLLALWEVLIGIGLLTGAFMRATLFLLFLQMIGTLTPIFIFPNEVFTQIPYAPTLEGQYIIKNLVIISAGIVLGSKVREKLFYK
;
A
#
# COMPACT_ATOMS: atom_id res chain seq x y z
N MET A 1 -28.22 -26.68 -24.47
CA MET A 1 -27.04 -26.32 -23.65
C MET A 1 -26.29 -27.62 -23.37
N LYS A 2 -25.04 -27.74 -23.83
CA LYS A 2 -24.26 -28.98 -23.66
C LYS A 2 -23.97 -29.22 -22.17
N PRO A 3 -24.05 -30.46 -21.66
CA PRO A 3 -23.73 -30.75 -20.28
C PRO A 3 -22.24 -30.45 -20.09
N TYR A 4 -21.94 -29.50 -19.23
CA TYR A 4 -20.57 -29.17 -18.87
C TYR A 4 -19.96 -30.39 -18.17
N ASN A 5 -18.68 -30.62 -18.42
CA ASN A 5 -17.98 -31.83 -18.02
C ASN A 5 -17.83 -31.80 -16.48
N ASN A 6 -18.57 -32.67 -15.78
CA ASN A 6 -18.84 -32.65 -14.33
C ASN A 6 -17.61 -32.50 -13.39
N SER A 7 -16.41 -32.83 -13.87
CA SER A 7 -15.16 -32.66 -13.13
C SER A 7 -14.57 -31.25 -13.24
N PHE A 8 -14.77 -30.56 -14.38
CA PHE A 8 -14.32 -29.19 -14.56
C PHE A 8 -15.13 -28.21 -13.69
N ASP A 9 -16.44 -28.39 -13.59
CA ASP A 9 -17.30 -27.56 -12.73
C ASP A 9 -16.95 -27.69 -11.25
N LYS A 10 -16.60 -28.91 -10.81
CA LYS A 10 -16.18 -29.17 -9.43
C LYS A 10 -14.85 -28.49 -9.10
N LEU A 11 -13.89 -28.56 -10.03
CA LEU A 11 -12.60 -27.89 -9.89
C LEU A 11 -12.77 -26.37 -9.87
N ASP A 12 -13.55 -25.81 -10.79
CA ASP A 12 -13.82 -24.37 -10.86
C ASP A 12 -14.48 -23.87 -9.57
N THR A 13 -15.52 -24.58 -9.10
CA THR A 13 -16.20 -24.28 -7.83
C THR A 13 -15.24 -24.34 -6.64
N ALA A 14 -14.34 -25.33 -6.60
CA ALA A 14 -13.35 -25.44 -5.54
C ALA A 14 -12.36 -24.26 -5.53
N ILE A 15 -11.90 -23.84 -6.72
CA ILE A 15 -10.99 -22.70 -6.87
C ILE A 15 -11.68 -21.40 -6.44
N ILE A 16 -12.91 -21.15 -6.90
CA ILE A 16 -13.71 -19.97 -6.52
C ILE A 16 -13.89 -19.90 -5.00
N ASN A 17 -14.28 -21.02 -4.37
CA ASN A 17 -14.45 -21.07 -2.92
C ASN A 17 -13.13 -20.81 -2.17
N TRP A 18 -12.02 -21.35 -2.66
CA TRP A 18 -10.70 -21.09 -2.07
C TRP A 18 -10.32 -19.60 -2.17
N MET A 19 -10.51 -18.98 -3.34
CA MET A 19 -10.23 -17.56 -3.56
C MET A 19 -11.11 -16.68 -2.67
N ALA A 20 -12.39 -16.99 -2.53
CA ALA A 20 -13.31 -16.25 -1.68
C ALA A 20 -12.92 -16.33 -0.19
N ASN A 21 -12.52 -17.51 0.27
CA ASN A 21 -12.18 -17.75 1.68
C ASN A 21 -10.80 -17.19 2.08
N ASN A 22 -9.83 -17.17 1.15
CA ASN A 22 -8.45 -16.80 1.45
C ASN A 22 -8.05 -15.41 0.92
N GLY A 23 -8.74 -14.90 -0.09
CA GLY A 23 -8.34 -13.69 -0.82
C GLY A 23 -8.16 -12.47 0.07
N ILE A 24 -9.12 -12.19 0.96
CA ILE A 24 -9.04 -11.03 1.88
C ILE A 24 -7.88 -11.18 2.87
N PHE A 25 -7.63 -12.40 3.37
CA PHE A 25 -6.51 -12.66 4.27
C PHE A 25 -5.17 -12.47 3.56
N LEU A 26 -4.99 -13.07 2.39
CA LEU A 26 -3.79 -12.94 1.57
C LEU A 26 -3.55 -11.49 1.13
N LEU A 27 -4.61 -10.76 0.81
CA LEU A 27 -4.54 -9.33 0.49
C LEU A 27 -4.03 -8.52 1.69
N ARG A 28 -4.59 -8.76 2.88
CA ARG A 28 -4.16 -8.06 4.10
C ARG A 28 -2.70 -8.34 4.43
N VAL A 29 -2.32 -9.61 4.40
CA VAL A 29 -0.96 -10.04 4.74
C VAL A 29 0.04 -9.53 3.71
N SER A 30 -0.25 -9.64 2.41
CA SER A 30 0.66 -9.18 1.36
C SER A 30 0.91 -7.66 1.45
N VAL A 31 -0.14 -6.85 1.61
CA VAL A 31 0.03 -5.40 1.84
C VAL A 31 0.79 -5.13 3.14
N GLY A 32 0.48 -5.87 4.21
CA GLY A 32 1.19 -5.75 5.48
C GLY A 32 2.69 -6.03 5.37
N ILE A 33 3.09 -7.09 4.66
CA ILE A 33 4.50 -7.43 4.38
C ILE A 33 5.16 -6.30 3.60
N VAL A 34 4.52 -5.81 2.55
CA VAL A 34 5.07 -4.73 1.69
C VAL A 34 5.37 -3.48 2.51
N PHE A 35 4.42 -3.00 3.33
CA PHE A 35 4.61 -1.83 4.18
C PHE A 35 5.67 -2.06 5.26
N PHE A 36 5.61 -3.20 5.95
CA PHE A 36 6.56 -3.51 7.00
C PHE A 36 8.00 -3.60 6.47
N TRP A 37 8.18 -4.33 5.37
CA TRP A 37 9.49 -4.55 4.77
C TRP A 37 10.09 -3.24 4.24
N PHE A 38 9.33 -2.48 3.44
CA PHE A 38 9.84 -1.20 2.92
C PHE A 38 10.01 -0.14 4.00
N GLY A 39 9.17 -0.15 5.04
CA GLY A 39 9.34 0.71 6.21
C GLY A 39 10.64 0.43 6.95
N ILE A 40 10.96 -0.85 7.21
CA ILE A 40 12.21 -1.23 7.86
C ILE A 40 13.43 -0.78 7.04
N LEU A 41 13.39 -0.99 5.72
CA LEU A 41 14.51 -0.64 4.85
C LEU A 41 14.84 0.86 4.88
N LYS A 42 13.88 1.74 5.19
CA LYS A 42 14.10 3.19 5.26
C LYS A 42 14.90 3.66 6.48
N PHE A 43 15.04 2.82 7.51
CA PHE A 43 15.96 3.11 8.61
C PHE A 43 17.44 2.95 8.19
N PHE A 44 17.70 2.29 7.06
CA PHE A 44 19.05 2.08 6.54
C PHE A 44 19.33 3.08 5.41
N PRO A 45 20.28 4.01 5.58
CA PRO A 45 20.57 5.05 4.57
C PRO A 45 20.97 4.46 3.21
N GLY A 46 20.40 4.99 2.14
CA GLY A 46 20.80 4.68 0.76
C GLY A 46 20.23 3.37 0.18
N VAL A 47 19.38 2.65 0.93
CA VAL A 47 18.83 1.36 0.50
C VAL A 47 17.50 1.50 -0.26
N SER A 48 16.74 2.57 -0.01
CA SER A 48 15.42 2.76 -0.62
C SER A 48 15.46 3.80 -1.78
N PRO A 49 15.11 3.40 -3.02
CA PRO A 49 15.11 4.30 -4.17
C PRO A 49 14.21 5.53 -3.99
N ALA A 50 13.05 5.35 -3.35
CA ALA A 50 12.05 6.40 -3.18
C ALA A 50 12.34 7.37 -2.02
N GLN A 51 13.38 7.12 -1.21
CA GLN A 51 13.67 7.87 0.01
C GLN A 51 13.98 9.34 -0.26
N GLN A 52 14.74 9.63 -1.31
CA GLN A 52 15.09 11.01 -1.67
C GLN A 52 13.87 11.80 -2.14
N LEU A 53 13.06 11.22 -3.01
CA LEU A 53 11.84 11.86 -3.51
C LEU A 53 10.84 12.11 -2.38
N ALA A 54 10.66 11.15 -1.48
CA ALA A 54 9.80 11.30 -0.31
C ALA A 54 10.30 12.40 0.63
N ALA A 55 11.59 12.46 0.92
CA ALA A 55 12.17 13.47 1.79
C ALA A 55 12.05 14.89 1.22
N LYS A 56 12.33 15.07 -0.08
CA LYS A 56 12.09 16.34 -0.79
C LYS A 56 10.64 16.78 -0.71
N THR A 57 9.72 15.83 -0.87
CA THR A 57 8.28 16.08 -0.82
C THR A 57 7.84 16.54 0.56
N ILE A 58 8.26 15.84 1.62
CA ILE A 58 7.93 16.25 2.99
C ILE A 58 8.55 17.61 3.32
N ASN A 59 9.80 17.85 2.92
CA ASN A 59 10.45 19.15 3.12
C ASN A 59 9.63 20.27 2.44
N ASN A 60 9.21 20.09 1.19
CA ASN A 60 8.42 21.08 0.47
C ASN A 60 7.02 21.30 1.10
N LEU A 61 6.34 20.23 1.49
CA LEU A 61 5.03 20.29 2.16
C LEU A 61 5.10 20.93 3.55
N THR A 62 6.23 20.79 4.22
CA THR A 62 6.49 21.36 5.56
C THR A 62 7.21 22.69 5.48
N PHE A 63 7.33 23.32 4.30
CA PHE A 63 8.04 24.60 4.11
C PHE A 63 9.46 24.60 4.70
N GLY A 64 10.14 23.45 4.69
CA GLY A 64 11.49 23.28 5.24
C GLY A 64 11.56 23.14 6.77
N PHE A 65 10.43 23.14 7.49
CA PHE A 65 10.44 23.00 8.95
C PHE A 65 10.92 21.63 9.44
N ILE A 66 10.71 20.56 8.65
CA ILE A 66 11.14 19.22 9.03
C ILE A 66 12.39 18.82 8.24
N PRO A 67 13.52 18.55 8.91
CA PRO A 67 14.71 18.02 8.27
C PRO A 67 14.45 16.71 7.50
N PRO A 68 15.12 16.48 6.36
CA PRO A 68 14.97 15.25 5.57
C PRO A 68 15.16 13.95 6.37
N GLU A 69 16.16 13.90 7.26
CA GLU A 69 16.46 12.73 8.08
C GLU A 69 15.32 12.37 9.03
N ILE A 70 14.75 13.38 9.69
CA ILE A 70 13.61 13.23 10.59
C ILE A 70 12.37 12.80 9.79
N SER A 71 12.16 13.39 8.62
CA SER A 71 11.05 13.06 7.71
C SER A 71 11.09 11.59 7.29
N ILE A 72 12.28 11.08 6.93
CA ILE A 72 12.47 9.69 6.53
C ILE A 72 12.20 8.75 7.70
N ASN A 73 12.74 9.03 8.89
CA ASN A 73 12.53 8.18 10.07
C ASN A 73 11.07 8.15 10.51
N LEU A 74 10.37 9.29 10.44
CA LEU A 74 8.92 9.36 10.67
C LEU A 74 8.15 8.51 9.65
N LEU A 75 8.50 8.62 8.36
CA LEU A 75 7.85 7.83 7.31
C LEU A 75 8.13 6.33 7.47
N ALA A 76 9.36 5.96 7.83
CA ALA A 76 9.75 4.58 8.11
C ALA A 76 8.93 3.99 9.27
N LEU A 77 8.81 4.74 10.37
CA LEU A 77 7.99 4.35 11.51
C LEU A 77 6.51 4.22 11.11
N TRP A 78 5.99 5.18 10.35
CA TRP A 78 4.61 5.18 9.86
C TRP A 78 4.29 3.93 9.04
N GLU A 79 5.18 3.56 8.12
CA GLU A 79 5.04 2.35 7.30
C GLU A 79 5.12 1.07 8.11
N VAL A 80 6.05 0.99 9.07
CA VAL A 80 6.17 -0.16 9.97
C VAL A 80 4.90 -0.34 10.80
N LEU A 81 4.34 0.74 11.34
CA LEU A 81 3.10 0.69 12.12
C LEU A 81 1.92 0.20 11.27
N ILE A 82 1.78 0.68 10.03
CA ILE A 82 0.76 0.17 9.11
C ILE A 82 0.98 -1.31 8.83
N GLY A 83 2.22 -1.70 8.52
CA GLY A 83 2.60 -3.08 8.24
C GLY A 83 2.24 -4.02 9.38
N ILE A 84 2.65 -3.69 10.61
CA ILE A 84 2.31 -4.46 11.82
C ILE A 84 0.79 -4.50 12.02
N GLY A 85 0.10 -3.37 11.87
CA GLY A 85 -1.36 -3.29 12.01
C GLY A 85 -2.09 -4.22 11.04
N LEU A 86 -1.67 -4.28 9.78
CA LEU A 86 -2.23 -5.16 8.76
C LEU A 86 -1.89 -6.63 9.01
N LEU A 87 -0.64 -6.94 9.36
CA LEU A 87 -0.18 -8.31 9.63
C LEU A 87 -0.93 -8.91 10.83
N THR A 88 -1.00 -8.16 11.93
CA THR A 88 -1.69 -8.59 13.16
C THR A 88 -3.21 -8.51 13.06
N GLY A 89 -3.72 -7.66 12.15
CA GLY A 89 -5.15 -7.36 12.08
C GLY A 89 -5.66 -6.53 13.25
N ALA A 90 -4.77 -5.84 13.98
CA ALA A 90 -5.09 -4.99 15.12
C ALA A 90 -5.48 -3.57 14.69
N PHE A 91 -6.39 -2.95 15.43
CA PHE A 91 -6.83 -1.56 15.24
C PHE A 91 -7.12 -1.18 13.78
N MET A 92 -7.73 -2.10 13.01
CA MET A 92 -7.84 -2.00 11.54
C MET A 92 -8.39 -0.66 11.02
N ARG A 93 -9.31 -0.01 11.74
CA ARG A 93 -9.81 1.33 11.36
C ARG A 93 -8.70 2.38 11.40
N ALA A 94 -7.90 2.40 12.46
CA ALA A 94 -6.76 3.29 12.59
C ALA A 94 -5.67 2.93 11.58
N THR A 95 -5.34 1.65 11.43
CA THR A 95 -4.35 1.17 10.44
C THR A 95 -4.71 1.60 9.02
N LEU A 96 -5.97 1.41 8.61
CA LEU A 96 -6.43 1.81 7.28
C LEU A 96 -6.48 3.34 7.13
N PHE A 97 -6.87 4.07 8.18
CA PHE A 97 -6.79 5.53 8.18
C PHE A 97 -5.36 6.02 7.94
N LEU A 98 -4.38 5.47 8.67
CA LEU A 98 -2.96 5.77 8.48
C LEU A 98 -2.47 5.41 7.07
N LEU A 99 -2.91 4.28 6.53
CA LEU A 99 -2.63 3.86 5.16
C LEU A 99 -3.15 4.88 4.15
N PHE A 100 -4.42 5.30 4.25
CA PHE A 100 -4.98 6.27 3.31
C PHE A 100 -4.32 7.64 3.41
N LEU A 101 -3.99 8.10 4.62
CA LEU A 101 -3.24 9.34 4.82
C LEU A 101 -1.87 9.25 4.14
N GLN A 102 -1.16 8.14 4.31
CA GLN A 102 0.11 7.93 3.62
C GLN A 102 -0.05 7.90 2.09
N MET A 103 -1.10 7.26 1.57
CA MET A 103 -1.35 7.20 0.11
C MET A 103 -1.57 8.58 -0.50
N ILE A 104 -2.18 9.52 0.23
CA ILE A 104 -2.26 10.93 -0.22
C ILE A 104 -0.85 11.50 -0.36
N GLY A 105 -0.02 11.32 0.66
CA GLY A 105 1.38 11.76 0.66
C GLY A 105 2.19 11.20 -0.51
N THR A 106 2.06 9.91 -0.80
CA THR A 106 2.83 9.27 -1.89
C THR A 106 2.38 9.67 -3.29
N LEU A 107 1.17 10.19 -3.46
CA LEU A 107 0.68 10.72 -4.74
C LEU A 107 1.10 12.18 -4.98
N THR A 108 1.42 12.94 -3.93
CA THR A 108 1.80 14.37 -4.07
C THR A 108 2.98 14.66 -5.02
N PRO A 109 4.03 13.82 -5.15
CA PRO A 109 5.15 14.11 -6.05
C PRO A 109 4.75 14.18 -7.52
N ILE A 110 3.63 13.53 -7.91
CA ILE A 110 3.11 13.59 -9.30
C ILE A 110 2.82 15.04 -9.70
N PHE A 111 2.33 15.84 -8.75
CA PHE A 111 1.94 17.23 -8.98
C PHE A 111 3.06 18.23 -8.67
N ILE A 112 3.88 17.93 -7.65
CA ILE A 112 4.92 18.86 -7.18
C ILE A 112 6.25 18.67 -7.94
N PHE A 113 6.59 17.42 -8.29
CA PHE A 113 7.85 17.06 -8.95
C PHE A 113 7.63 16.19 -10.21
N PRO A 114 6.82 16.64 -11.20
CA PRO A 114 6.50 15.83 -12.37
C PRO A 114 7.74 15.42 -13.17
N ASN A 115 8.80 16.24 -13.18
CA ASN A 115 10.07 15.94 -13.84
C ASN A 115 10.88 14.82 -13.15
N GLU A 116 10.63 14.56 -11.86
CA GLU A 116 11.25 13.42 -11.13
C GLU A 116 10.38 12.14 -11.26
N VAL A 117 9.09 12.30 -11.57
CA VAL A 117 8.12 11.20 -11.70
C VAL A 117 8.02 10.68 -13.13
N PHE A 118 8.29 11.50 -14.15
CA PHE A 118 8.17 11.12 -15.56
C PHE A 118 9.46 11.39 -16.34
N THR A 119 9.87 10.43 -17.16
CA THR A 119 10.87 10.64 -18.20
C THR A 119 10.29 11.45 -19.36
N GLN A 120 9.01 11.25 -19.67
CA GLN A 120 8.22 12.07 -20.58
C GLN A 120 6.84 12.33 -19.97
N ILE A 121 6.58 13.59 -19.61
CA ILE A 121 5.32 13.99 -18.98
C ILE A 121 4.19 13.94 -20.03
N PRO A 122 3.01 13.35 -19.74
CA PRO A 122 2.60 12.65 -18.51
C PRO A 122 2.51 11.11 -18.65
N TYR A 123 3.03 10.51 -19.73
CA TYR A 123 2.75 9.09 -20.07
C TYR A 123 3.92 8.12 -19.87
N ALA A 124 5.16 8.59 -19.71
CA ALA A 124 6.32 7.73 -19.48
C ALA A 124 6.89 7.94 -18.06
N PRO A 125 6.48 7.14 -17.06
CA PRO A 125 6.96 7.28 -15.68
C PRO A 125 8.39 6.76 -15.47
N THR A 126 9.13 7.40 -14.57
CA THR A 126 10.38 6.88 -13.99
C THR A 126 10.12 5.63 -13.15
N LEU A 127 11.17 4.99 -12.62
CA LEU A 127 11.00 3.83 -11.75
C LEU A 127 10.19 4.20 -10.49
N GLU A 128 10.49 5.36 -9.89
CA GLU A 128 9.76 5.95 -8.78
C GLU A 128 8.31 6.25 -9.16
N GLY A 129 8.09 6.87 -10.33
CA GLY A 129 6.74 7.14 -10.84
C GLY A 129 5.91 5.88 -11.05
N GLN A 130 6.52 4.79 -11.51
CA GLN A 130 5.84 3.49 -11.62
C GLN A 130 5.40 2.95 -10.27
N TYR A 131 6.25 3.07 -9.24
CA TYR A 131 5.87 2.67 -7.88
C TYR A 131 4.74 3.54 -7.33
N ILE A 132 4.76 4.85 -7.59
CA ILE A 132 3.67 5.75 -7.19
C ILE A 132 2.35 5.34 -7.86
N ILE A 133 2.35 5.07 -9.17
CA ILE A 133 1.14 4.67 -9.91
C ILE A 133 0.63 3.31 -9.39
N LYS A 134 1.52 2.36 -9.08
CA LYS A 134 1.14 1.06 -8.51
C LYS A 134 0.45 1.16 -7.15
N ASN A 135 0.61 2.28 -6.42
CA ASN A 135 -0.11 2.50 -5.16
C ASN A 135 -1.65 2.52 -5.34
N LEU A 136 -2.17 2.71 -6.55
CA LEU A 136 -3.61 2.54 -6.85
C LEU A 136 -4.12 1.14 -6.46
N VAL A 137 -3.29 0.11 -6.60
CA VAL A 137 -3.61 -1.26 -6.17
C VAL A 137 -3.72 -1.34 -4.65
N ILE A 138 -2.82 -0.66 -3.92
CA ILE A 138 -2.84 -0.59 -2.45
C ILE A 138 -4.06 0.17 -1.95
N ILE A 139 -4.42 1.28 -2.60
CA ILE A 139 -5.64 2.05 -2.27
C ILE A 139 -6.88 1.16 -2.44
N SER A 140 -6.97 0.46 -3.57
CA SER A 140 -8.06 -0.48 -3.84
C SER A 140 -8.10 -1.60 -2.81
N ALA A 141 -6.94 -2.16 -2.45
CA ALA A 141 -6.83 -3.15 -1.40
C ALA A 141 -7.30 -2.63 -0.03
N GLY A 142 -6.92 -1.40 0.33
CA GLY A 142 -7.37 -0.72 1.55
C GLY A 142 -8.89 -0.56 1.60
N ILE A 143 -9.53 -0.23 0.47
CA ILE A 143 -10.99 -0.13 0.36
C ILE A 143 -11.65 -1.49 0.59
N VAL A 144 -11.16 -2.54 -0.08
CA VAL A 144 -11.67 -3.92 0.10
C VAL A 144 -11.51 -4.37 1.55
N LEU A 145 -10.34 -4.17 2.15
CA LEU A 145 -10.07 -4.50 3.55
C LEU A 145 -10.98 -3.71 4.50
N GLY A 146 -11.19 -2.43 4.22
CA GLY A 146 -12.09 -1.53 4.96
C GLY A 146 -13.53 -2.01 4.99
N SER A 147 -14.03 -2.53 3.86
CA SER A 147 -15.40 -3.07 3.76
C SER A 147 -15.66 -4.24 4.72
N LYS A 148 -14.61 -4.96 5.13
CA LYS A 148 -14.68 -6.15 5.99
C LYS A 148 -14.39 -5.89 7.47
N VAL A 149 -14.04 -4.66 7.85
CA VAL A 149 -13.72 -4.32 9.25
C VAL A 149 -14.94 -4.47 10.17
N ARG A 150 -16.17 -4.34 9.65
CA ARG A 150 -17.41 -4.46 10.44
C ARG A 150 -17.80 -5.91 10.76
N GLU A 151 -17.44 -6.89 9.92
CA GLU A 151 -17.84 -8.29 10.13
C GLU A 151 -17.27 -8.89 11.43
N LYS A 152 -16.12 -8.40 11.92
CA LYS A 152 -15.55 -8.81 13.22
C LYS A 152 -16.24 -8.21 14.46
N LEU A 153 -17.11 -7.20 14.30
CA LEU A 153 -17.75 -6.50 15.42
C LEU A 153 -19.14 -7.05 15.78
N PHE A 154 -19.75 -7.88 14.93
CA PHE A 154 -21.11 -8.42 15.14
C PHE A 154 -21.13 -9.92 15.47
N TYR A 155 -19.97 -10.56 15.59
CA TYR A 155 -19.81 -11.96 16.02
C TYR A 155 -18.95 -12.06 17.30
N LYS A 156 -19.28 -11.23 18.30
CA LYS A 156 -18.86 -11.43 19.68
C LYS A 156 -20.07 -11.44 20.58
#